data_AF-A0A1I9G5S1-F1
#
_entry.id   AF-A0A1I9G5S1-F1
#
_cell.length_a   1.000
_cell.length_b   1.000
_cell.length_c   1.000
_cell.angle_alpha   90.00
_cell.angle_beta   90.00
_cell.angle_gamma   90.00
#
_symmetry.space_group_name_H-M   'P 1'
#
loop_
_entity.id
_entity.type
_entity.pdbx_description
1 polymer ?
#
loop_
_entity_poly.entity_id
_entity_poly.type
_entity_poly.pdbx_seq_one_letter_code
_entity_poly.pdbx_strand_id
1 'polypeptide(L)'
;MFIRLFWVVGIAGITQASLLLALCCLTTFITTISLSAIATNGEIKSGGAYYMLSRNLGTEFGTAIGILFYLGNAVAASMYLVGGVEILLIYIFPDLTIGGREVQSQTDMFGMMSHNLRIYATLLLILEFIVVAMGVRFVQLFAPISLLCVILSILSCFAGGIEKSISPENGQRVCKIGDHLLQAQIFMPQNISIIHICRYCNEGFM
;
A
#
# COMPACT_ATOMS: atom_id res chain seq x y z
N MET A 1 0.30 -2.33 1.56
CA MET A 1 -0.40 -3.63 1.41
C MET A 1 -1.52 -3.53 0.37
N PHE A 2 -2.58 -2.75 0.62
CA PHE A 2 -3.80 -2.77 -0.19
C PHE A 2 -3.64 -2.39 -1.68
N ILE A 3 -2.79 -1.42 -2.03
CA ILE A 3 -2.66 -0.96 -3.43
C ILE A 3 -1.85 -1.97 -4.29
N ARG A 4 -0.72 -2.46 -3.76
CA ARG A 4 0.31 -3.11 -4.58
C ARG A 4 0.38 -4.64 -4.42
N LEU A 5 -0.11 -5.21 -3.32
CA LEU A 5 0.02 -6.65 -3.06
C LEU A 5 -0.66 -7.49 -4.16
N PHE A 6 -1.88 -7.12 -4.55
CA PHE A 6 -2.63 -7.83 -5.59
C PHE A 6 -1.93 -7.76 -6.95
N TRP A 7 -1.33 -6.62 -7.29
CA TRP A 7 -0.57 -6.48 -8.53
C TRP A 7 0.69 -7.34 -8.54
N VAL A 8 1.45 -7.36 -7.42
CA VAL A 8 2.64 -8.22 -7.29
C VAL A 8 2.29 -9.69 -7.44
N VAL A 9 1.23 -10.16 -6.76
CA VAL A 9 0.75 -11.55 -6.88
C VAL A 9 0.23 -11.84 -8.28
N GLY A 10 -0.42 -10.88 -8.94
CA GLY A 10 -0.92 -11.02 -10.31
C GLY A 10 0.17 -11.17 -11.36
N ILE A 11 1.31 -10.49 -11.20
CA ILE A 11 2.43 -10.55 -12.15
C ILE A 11 3.38 -11.73 -11.85
N ALA A 12 3.77 -11.92 -10.59
CA ALA A 12 4.75 -12.95 -10.21
C ALA A 12 4.11 -14.34 -10.02
N GLY A 13 2.80 -14.40 -9.78
CA GLY A 13 2.12 -15.61 -9.38
C GLY A 13 2.30 -15.94 -7.89
N ILE A 14 1.49 -16.88 -7.39
CA ILE A 14 1.38 -17.18 -5.95
C ILE A 14 2.67 -17.76 -5.38
N THR A 15 3.33 -18.66 -6.11
CA THR A 15 4.54 -19.37 -5.63
C THR A 15 5.74 -18.44 -5.50
N GLN A 16 5.97 -17.57 -6.48
CA GLN A 16 7.08 -16.62 -6.43
C GLN A 16 6.80 -15.50 -5.43
N ALA A 17 5.56 -15.00 -5.38
CA ALA A 17 5.17 -13.97 -4.40
C ALA A 17 5.27 -14.48 -2.95
N SER A 18 4.92 -15.74 -2.69
CA SER A 18 5.04 -16.34 -1.35
C SER A 18 6.51 -16.54 -0.94
N LEU A 19 7.37 -16.98 -1.87
CA LEU A 19 8.81 -17.08 -1.63
C LEU A 19 9.45 -15.71 -1.33
N LEU A 20 9.10 -14.69 -2.12
CA LEU A 20 9.56 -13.31 -1.88
C LEU A 20 9.17 -12.83 -0.48
N LEU A 21 7.90 -13.02 -0.11
CA LEU A 21 7.39 -12.65 1.21
C LEU A 21 8.13 -13.40 2.32
N ALA A 22 8.36 -14.71 2.16
CA ALA A 22 9.08 -15.52 3.14
C ALA A 22 10.52 -15.02 3.36
N LEU A 23 11.24 -14.66 2.30
CA LEU A 23 12.58 -14.10 2.39
C LEU A 23 12.59 -12.73 3.10
N CYS A 24 11.66 -11.84 2.77
CA CYS A 24 11.53 -10.55 3.45
C CYS A 24 11.17 -10.69 4.94
N CYS A 25 10.30 -11.64 5.28
CA CYS A 25 9.97 -11.96 6.66
C CYS A 25 11.18 -12.54 7.41
N LEU A 26 11.96 -13.41 6.77
CA LEU A 26 13.17 -13.99 7.36
C LEU A 26 14.21 -12.92 7.69
N THR A 27 14.49 -11.98 6.78
CA THR A 27 15.45 -10.90 7.03
C THR A 27 14.99 -10.00 8.17
N THR A 28 13.71 -9.66 8.23
CA THR A 28 13.13 -8.86 9.32
C THR A 28 13.16 -9.61 10.66
N PHE A 29 12.88 -10.91 10.63
CA PHE A 29 12.92 -11.76 11.81
C PHE A 29 14.33 -11.87 12.40
N ILE A 30 15.34 -12.15 11.57
CA ILE A 30 16.75 -12.18 11.99
C ILE A 30 17.16 -10.82 12.57
N THR A 31 16.78 -9.73 11.91
CA THR A 31 17.06 -8.36 12.38
C THR A 31 16.43 -8.09 13.75
N THR A 32 15.20 -8.56 13.97
CA THR A 32 14.48 -8.41 15.24
C THR A 32 15.16 -9.21 16.35
N ILE A 33 15.66 -10.42 16.07
CA ILE A 33 16.45 -11.20 17.03
C ILE A 33 17.73 -10.44 17.42
N SER A 34 18.46 -9.89 16.44
CA SER A 34 19.65 -9.06 16.72
C SER A 34 19.30 -7.83 17.56
N LEU A 35 18.20 -7.14 17.25
CA LEU A 35 17.75 -5.98 18.01
C LEU A 35 17.36 -6.35 19.44
N SER A 36 16.68 -7.49 19.64
CA SER A 36 16.37 -8.03 20.97
C SER A 36 17.63 -8.31 21.78
N ALA A 37 18.65 -8.93 21.18
CA ALA A 37 19.93 -9.16 21.84
C ALA A 37 20.61 -7.84 22.26
N ILE A 38 20.58 -6.81 21.40
CA ILE A 38 21.11 -5.48 21.73
C ILE A 38 20.29 -4.84 22.86
N ALA A 39 18.97 -4.95 22.83
CA ALA A 39 18.08 -4.38 23.85
C ALA A 39 18.28 -5.02 25.23
N THR A 40 18.59 -6.31 25.30
CA THR A 40 18.85 -7.02 26.57
C THR A 40 20.26 -6.81 27.11
N ASN A 41 21.19 -6.27 26.30
CA ASN A 41 22.54 -5.97 26.73
C ASN A 41 22.59 -4.51 27.24
N GLY A 42 22.73 -4.33 28.55
CA GLY A 42 22.95 -3.03 29.18
C GLY A 42 21.74 -2.41 29.90
N GLU A 43 22.00 -1.41 30.73
CA GLU A 43 20.95 -0.66 31.44
C GLU A 43 20.32 0.39 30.53
N ILE A 44 19.09 0.13 30.09
CA ILE A 44 18.29 1.06 29.29
C ILE A 44 17.81 2.19 30.19
N LYS A 45 18.52 3.33 30.16
CA LYS A 45 17.99 4.59 30.69
C LYS A 45 16.90 5.11 29.73
N SER A 46 16.06 6.04 30.20
CA SER A 46 14.99 6.65 29.38
C SER A 46 15.57 7.21 28.07
N GLY A 47 15.28 6.55 26.95
CA GLY A 47 15.80 6.87 25.63
C GLY A 47 15.15 5.97 24.57
N GLY A 48 15.08 6.46 23.32
CA GLY A 48 14.50 5.71 22.20
C GLY A 48 15.48 4.72 21.56
N ALA A 49 15.11 4.20 20.39
CA ALA A 49 15.91 3.20 19.66
C ALA A 49 17.35 3.67 19.34
N TYR A 50 17.55 4.94 18.95
CA TYR A 50 18.89 5.47 18.67
C TYR A 50 19.80 5.43 19.90
N TYR A 51 19.26 5.81 21.08
CA TYR A 51 20.00 5.80 22.34
C TYR A 51 20.44 4.38 22.73
N MET A 52 19.56 3.39 22.51
CA MET A 52 19.86 1.98 22.75
C MET A 52 20.97 1.47 21.83
N LEU A 53 20.95 1.84 20.55
CA LEU A 53 21.95 1.40 19.57
C LEU A 53 23.32 2.05 19.82
N SER A 54 23.37 3.37 19.98
CA SER A 54 24.65 4.11 20.10
C SER A 54 25.45 3.73 21.34
N ARG A 55 24.78 3.29 22.41
CA ARG A 55 25.45 2.92 23.66
C ARG A 55 26.00 1.49 23.64
N ASN A 56 25.33 0.57 22.96
CA ASN A 56 25.73 -0.85 22.91
C ASN A 56 26.70 -1.16 21.77
N LEU A 57 26.58 -0.50 20.62
CA LEU A 57 27.44 -0.73 19.45
C LEU A 57 28.60 0.28 19.33
N GLY A 58 28.62 1.32 20.16
CA GLY A 58 29.56 2.43 20.06
C GLY A 58 29.09 3.55 19.14
N THR A 59 29.77 4.70 19.23
CA THR A 59 29.38 5.95 18.55
C THR A 59 29.49 5.86 17.04
N GLU A 60 30.48 5.14 16.50
CA GLU A 60 30.71 4.99 15.06
C GLU A 60 29.55 4.23 14.39
N PHE A 61 29.25 3.03 14.88
CA PHE A 61 28.15 2.21 14.36
C PHE A 61 26.78 2.82 14.67
N GLY A 62 26.60 3.39 15.87
CA GLY A 62 25.34 4.05 16.26
C GLY A 62 24.98 5.21 15.33
N THR A 63 25.96 6.06 15.00
CA THR A 63 25.73 7.22 14.12
C THR A 63 25.44 6.78 12.68
N ALA A 64 26.19 5.80 12.15
CA ALA A 64 25.96 5.29 10.80
C ALA A 64 24.55 4.68 10.64
N ILE A 65 24.14 3.82 11.58
CA ILE A 65 22.80 3.20 11.57
C ILE A 65 21.72 4.28 11.76
N GLY A 66 21.95 5.27 12.63
CA GLY A 66 21.02 6.36 12.88
C GLY A 66 20.73 7.21 11.64
N ILE A 67 21.76 7.58 10.88
CA ILE A 67 21.61 8.36 9.63
C ILE A 67 20.83 7.55 8.59
N LEU A 68 21.16 6.27 8.42
CA LEU A 68 20.43 5.38 7.50
C LEU A 68 18.97 5.22 7.90
N PHE A 69 18.69 5.05 9.20
CA PHE A 69 17.31 4.94 9.71
C PHE A 69 16.53 6.25 9.53
N TYR A 70 17.17 7.41 9.73
CA TYR A 70 16.55 8.71 9.48
C TYR A 70 16.17 8.88 8.00
N LEU A 71 17.11 8.66 7.08
CA LEU A 71 16.85 8.76 5.64
C LEU A 71 15.82 7.75 5.17
N GLY A 72 15.87 6.51 5.69
CA GLY A 72 14.89 5.48 5.39
C GLY A 72 13.47 5.88 5.78
N ASN A 73 13.29 6.43 6.98
CA ASN A 73 11.98 6.93 7.42
C ASN A 73 11.52 8.15 6.62
N ALA A 74 12.42 9.06 6.23
CA ALA A 74 12.08 10.21 5.39
C ALA A 74 11.57 9.77 4.00
N VAL A 75 12.24 8.81 3.38
CA VAL A 75 11.79 8.23 2.09
C VAL A 75 10.48 7.46 2.27
N ALA A 76 10.32 6.70 3.35
CA ALA A 76 9.09 5.98 3.65
C ALA A 76 7.89 6.93 3.82
N ALA A 77 8.06 8.05 4.53
CA ALA A 77 7.02 9.08 4.67
C ALA A 77 6.57 9.61 3.29
N SER A 78 7.53 9.92 2.40
CA SER A 78 7.22 10.35 1.03
C SER A 78 6.44 9.29 0.24
N MET A 79 6.78 8.00 0.42
CA MET A 79 6.09 6.88 -0.23
C MET A 79 4.63 6.77 0.25
N TYR A 80 4.40 6.95 1.56
CA TYR A 80 3.05 6.92 2.13
C TYR A 80 2.19 8.10 1.66
N LEU A 81 2.77 9.30 1.55
CA LEU A 81 2.07 10.47 1.02
C LEU A 81 1.65 10.25 -0.44
N VAL A 82 2.57 9.82 -1.31
CA VAL A 82 2.24 9.56 -2.72
C VAL A 82 1.19 8.46 -2.85
N GLY A 83 1.28 7.38 -2.06
CA GLY A 83 0.26 6.33 -2.03
C GLY A 83 -1.10 6.82 -1.54
N GLY A 84 -1.14 7.71 -0.56
CA GLY A 84 -2.37 8.35 -0.08
C GLY A 84 -3.02 9.23 -1.16
N VAL A 85 -2.22 10.01 -1.88
CA VAL A 85 -2.67 10.82 -3.02
C VAL A 85 -3.20 9.94 -4.16
N GLU A 86 -2.49 8.84 -4.49
CA GLU A 86 -2.94 7.86 -5.48
C GLU A 86 -4.34 7.35 -5.13
N ILE A 87 -4.57 7.01 -3.85
CA ILE A 87 -5.89 6.56 -3.39
C ILE A 87 -6.95 7.65 -3.55
N LEU A 88 -6.63 8.87 -3.12
CA LEU A 88 -7.54 10.01 -3.16
C LEU A 88 -7.97 10.31 -4.60
N LEU A 89 -7.01 10.41 -5.53
CA LEU A 89 -7.28 10.81 -6.91
C LEU A 89 -7.87 9.69 -7.77
N ILE A 90 -7.60 8.42 -7.49
CA ILE A 90 -8.09 7.32 -8.34
C ILE A 90 -9.41 6.77 -7.81
N TYR A 91 -9.53 6.56 -6.49
CA TYR A 91 -10.64 5.79 -5.92
C TYR A 91 -11.68 6.64 -5.19
N ILE A 92 -11.30 7.77 -4.57
CA ILE A 92 -12.23 8.57 -3.75
C ILE A 92 -12.82 9.73 -4.56
N PHE A 93 -11.97 10.59 -5.12
CA PHE A 93 -12.35 11.80 -5.85
C PHE A 93 -11.64 11.87 -7.22
N PRO A 94 -12.08 11.08 -8.20
CA PRO A 94 -11.48 11.09 -9.55
C PRO A 94 -11.64 12.42 -10.29
N ASP A 95 -12.66 13.20 -9.97
CA ASP A 95 -12.94 14.48 -10.62
C ASP A 95 -12.07 15.64 -10.08
N LEU A 96 -11.34 15.41 -8.98
CA LEU A 96 -10.35 16.38 -8.48
C LEU A 96 -9.09 16.44 -9.36
N THR A 97 -8.91 15.49 -10.29
CA THR A 97 -7.73 15.46 -11.16
C THR A 97 -7.72 16.64 -12.15
N ILE A 98 -6.65 17.42 -12.14
CA ILE A 98 -6.46 18.55 -13.06
C ILE A 98 -6.21 17.98 -14.46
N GLY A 99 -7.16 18.22 -15.38
CA GLY A 99 -7.19 17.61 -16.71
C GLY A 99 -8.27 16.54 -16.89
N GLY A 100 -9.03 16.22 -15.85
CA GLY A 100 -10.14 15.26 -15.90
C GLY A 100 -9.69 13.81 -15.92
N ARG A 101 -10.67 12.90 -15.99
CA ARG A 101 -10.46 11.44 -15.80
C ARG A 101 -9.61 10.78 -16.89
N GLU A 102 -9.62 11.32 -18.11
CA GLU A 102 -8.88 10.75 -19.25
C GLU A 102 -7.36 10.80 -19.04
N VAL A 103 -6.91 11.80 -18.29
CA VAL A 103 -5.50 12.07 -18.01
C VAL A 103 -4.90 11.07 -17.02
N GLN A 104 -5.73 10.33 -16.26
CA GLN A 104 -5.25 9.30 -15.33
C GLN A 104 -4.48 8.17 -16.02
N SER A 105 -4.72 7.95 -17.32
CA SER A 105 -4.01 6.96 -18.13
C SER A 105 -2.57 7.37 -18.49
N GLN A 106 -2.23 8.66 -18.38
CA GLN A 106 -0.94 9.22 -18.76
C GLN A 106 0.03 9.23 -17.58
N THR A 107 0.61 8.07 -17.28
CA THR A 107 1.54 7.85 -16.16
C THR A 107 3.02 8.10 -16.50
N ASP A 108 3.31 8.69 -17.65
CA ASP A 108 4.68 9.05 -18.04
C ASP A 108 5.33 10.01 -17.03
N MET A 109 6.68 10.09 -17.07
CA MET A 109 7.45 10.93 -16.14
C MET A 109 7.07 12.43 -16.21
N PHE A 110 6.69 12.89 -17.40
CA PHE A 110 6.14 14.22 -17.68
C PHE A 110 4.64 14.17 -18.03
N GLY A 111 3.99 13.03 -17.75
CA GLY A 111 2.56 12.87 -17.88
C GLY A 111 1.82 13.76 -16.89
N MET A 112 0.64 14.21 -17.30
CA MET A 112 -0.15 15.15 -16.50
C MET A 112 -0.65 14.50 -15.19
N MET A 113 -0.83 13.17 -15.13
CA MET A 113 -1.08 12.45 -13.87
C MET A 113 0.11 12.56 -12.89
N SER A 114 1.35 12.43 -13.37
CA SER A 114 2.55 12.59 -12.54
C SER A 114 2.68 13.99 -11.97
N HIS A 115 2.31 15.02 -12.74
CA HIS A 115 2.25 16.39 -12.23
C HIS A 115 1.17 16.57 -11.15
N ASN A 116 -0.02 15.99 -11.34
CA ASN A 116 -1.06 15.98 -10.32
C ASN A 116 -0.56 15.32 -9.02
N LEU A 117 0.07 14.14 -9.11
CA LEU A 117 0.64 13.46 -7.93
C LEU A 117 1.64 14.35 -7.17
N ARG A 118 2.54 15.04 -7.88
CA ARG A 118 3.52 15.95 -7.25
C ARG A 118 2.85 17.13 -6.53
N ILE A 119 1.84 17.75 -7.15
CA ILE A 119 1.14 18.91 -6.59
C ILE A 119 0.36 18.50 -5.33
N TYR A 120 -0.45 17.44 -5.41
CA TYR A 120 -1.23 17.00 -4.25
C TYR A 120 -0.37 16.41 -3.14
N ALA A 121 0.73 15.71 -3.46
CA ALA A 121 1.65 15.20 -2.45
C ALA A 121 2.40 16.32 -1.71
N THR A 122 2.83 17.37 -2.41
CA THR A 122 3.47 18.53 -1.77
C THR A 122 2.48 19.31 -0.90
N LEU A 123 1.22 19.44 -1.31
CA LEU A 123 0.17 20.03 -0.49
C LEU A 123 -0.10 19.21 0.79
N LEU A 124 -0.21 17.89 0.68
CA LEU A 124 -0.38 17.01 1.86
C LEU A 124 0.84 17.03 2.78
N LEU A 125 2.06 17.11 2.23
CA LEU A 125 3.28 17.23 3.03
C LEU A 125 3.28 18.51 3.87
N ILE A 126 2.87 19.64 3.30
CA ILE A 126 2.75 20.91 4.02
C ILE A 126 1.70 20.80 5.13
N LEU A 127 0.56 20.15 4.86
CA LEU A 127 -0.46 19.90 5.86
C LEU A 127 0.05 19.02 7.00
N GLU A 128 0.75 17.92 6.68
CA GLU A 128 1.35 17.03 7.68
C GLU A 128 2.38 17.78 8.53
N PHE A 129 3.22 18.62 7.92
CA PHE A 129 4.16 19.47 8.64
C PHE A 129 3.45 20.39 9.65
N ILE A 130 2.35 21.02 9.25
CA ILE A 130 1.54 21.87 10.15
C ILE A 130 0.96 21.05 11.32
N VAL A 131 0.45 19.84 11.04
CA VAL A 131 -0.11 18.95 12.07
C VAL A 131 0.98 18.53 13.08
N VAL A 132 2.16 18.15 12.59
CA VAL A 132 3.29 17.78 13.46
C VAL A 132 3.78 18.98 14.27
N ALA A 133 3.84 20.17 13.66
CA ALA A 133 4.23 21.41 14.33
C ALA A 133 3.25 21.83 15.45
N MET A 134 1.95 21.56 15.29
CA MET A 134 0.93 21.82 16.33
C MET A 134 1.13 20.93 17.58
N GLY A 135 1.74 19.74 17.41
CA GLY A 135 2.22 18.92 18.51
C GLY A 135 1.88 17.43 18.37
N VAL A 136 2.90 16.58 18.59
CA VAL A 136 2.80 15.13 18.43
C VAL A 136 1.83 14.43 19.40
N ARG A 137 1.48 15.08 20.52
CA ARG A 137 0.52 14.54 21.50
C ARG A 137 -0.87 14.36 20.89
N PHE A 138 -1.26 15.27 19.98
CA PHE A 138 -2.53 15.16 19.28
C PHE A 138 -2.55 13.92 18.37
N VAL A 139 -1.48 13.71 17.61
CA VAL A 139 -1.35 12.56 16.69
C VAL A 139 -1.38 11.22 17.45
N GLN A 140 -0.75 11.16 18.62
CA GLN A 140 -0.73 9.96 19.46
C GLN A 140 -2.12 9.53 19.95
N LEU A 141 -3.07 10.47 20.07
CA LEU A 141 -4.46 10.14 20.43
C LEU A 141 -5.18 9.38 19.31
N PHE A 142 -4.88 9.67 18.04
CA PHE A 142 -5.51 9.03 16.88
C PHE A 142 -4.82 7.72 16.44
N ALA A 143 -3.62 7.45 16.91
CA ALA A 143 -2.88 6.21 16.61
C ALA A 143 -3.71 4.93 16.85
N PRO A 144 -4.38 4.72 18.00
CA PRO A 144 -5.19 3.51 18.21
C PRO A 144 -6.40 3.41 17.28
N ILE A 145 -6.99 4.56 16.90
CA ILE A 145 -8.11 4.61 15.95
C ILE A 145 -7.65 4.14 14.56
N SER A 146 -6.48 4.59 14.13
CA SER A 146 -5.90 4.17 12.84
C SER A 146 -5.59 2.66 12.82
N LEU A 147 -5.07 2.11 13.92
CA LEU A 147 -4.79 0.68 14.05
C LEU A 147 -6.08 -0.16 14.01
N LEU A 148 -7.14 0.28 14.69
CA LEU A 148 -8.45 -0.38 14.65
C LEU A 148 -9.03 -0.39 13.23
N CYS A 149 -8.91 0.71 12.49
CA CYS A 149 -9.33 0.79 11.09
C CYS A 149 -8.63 -0.27 10.23
N VAL A 150 -7.30 -0.38 10.34
CA VAL A 150 -6.51 -1.37 9.58
C VAL A 150 -6.94 -2.81 9.92
N ILE A 151 -7.17 -3.12 11.19
CA ILE A 151 -7.62 -4.46 11.60
C ILE A 151 -8.98 -4.78 10.99
N LEU A 152 -9.95 -3.87 11.06
CA LEU A 152 -11.27 -4.07 10.46
C LEU A 152 -11.18 -4.23 8.94
N SER A 153 -10.32 -3.47 8.26
CA SER A 153 -10.08 -3.64 6.82
C SER A 153 -9.54 -5.03 6.50
N ILE A 154 -8.56 -5.53 7.25
CA ILE A 154 -8.00 -6.88 7.03
C ILE A 154 -9.07 -7.96 7.26
N LEU A 155 -9.84 -7.86 8.35
CA LEU A 155 -10.93 -8.79 8.63
C LEU A 155 -11.99 -8.78 7.53
N SER A 156 -12.32 -7.61 6.97
CA SER A 156 -13.26 -7.50 5.86
C SER A 156 -12.75 -8.20 4.59
N CYS A 157 -11.45 -8.14 4.32
CA CYS A 157 -10.85 -8.88 3.20
C CYS A 157 -10.95 -10.40 3.41
N PHE A 158 -10.69 -10.89 4.62
CA PHE A 158 -10.84 -12.32 4.93
C PHE A 158 -12.30 -12.78 4.86
N ALA A 159 -13.23 -12.02 5.41
CA ALA A 159 -14.66 -12.31 5.33
C ALA A 159 -15.13 -12.41 3.86
N GLY A 160 -14.73 -11.46 3.02
CA GLY A 160 -15.02 -11.49 1.58
C GLY A 160 -14.43 -12.72 0.87
N GLY A 161 -13.23 -13.16 1.26
CA GLY A 161 -12.62 -14.39 0.75
C GLY A 161 -13.38 -15.66 1.14
N ILE A 162 -13.85 -15.75 2.38
CA ILE A 162 -14.61 -16.89 2.90
C ILE A 162 -15.99 -16.96 2.22
N GLU A 163 -16.71 -15.83 2.14
CA GLU A 163 -18.00 -15.75 1.45
C GLU A 163 -17.89 -16.23 0.01
N LYS A 164 -16.84 -15.80 -0.72
CA LYS A 164 -16.59 -16.25 -2.09
C LYS A 164 -16.30 -17.75 -2.19
N SER A 165 -15.70 -18.35 -1.18
CA SER A 165 -15.41 -19.78 -1.14
C SER A 165 -16.64 -20.63 -0.82
N ILE A 166 -17.56 -20.14 0.00
CA ILE A 166 -18.76 -20.88 0.42
C ILE A 166 -19.89 -20.74 -0.61
N SER A 167 -20.05 -19.55 -1.18
CA SER A 167 -21.10 -19.25 -2.18
C SER A 167 -20.48 -18.88 -3.54
N PRO A 168 -20.04 -19.87 -4.35
CA PRO A 168 -19.34 -19.61 -5.60
C PRO A 168 -20.18 -18.85 -6.64
N GLU A 169 -21.52 -18.97 -6.58
CA GLU A 169 -22.46 -18.34 -7.51
C GLU A 169 -22.51 -16.81 -7.42
N ASN A 170 -22.20 -16.24 -6.24
CA ASN A 170 -22.26 -14.79 -5.96
C ASN A 170 -20.96 -14.05 -6.25
N GLY A 171 -19.91 -14.72 -6.72
CA GLY A 171 -18.65 -14.03 -6.90
C GLY A 171 -18.42 -13.40 -8.26
N GLN A 172 -17.33 -12.63 -8.34
CA GLN A 172 -16.91 -11.95 -9.57
C GLN A 172 -16.79 -12.94 -10.74
N ARG A 173 -17.55 -12.66 -11.80
CA ARG A 173 -17.46 -13.33 -13.09
C ARG A 173 -16.48 -12.53 -13.95
N VAL A 174 -15.50 -13.21 -14.53
CA VAL A 174 -14.54 -12.61 -15.46
C VAL A 174 -14.94 -13.05 -16.86
N CYS A 175 -15.21 -12.10 -17.74
CA CYS A 175 -15.60 -12.39 -19.12
C CYS A 175 -14.32 -12.55 -19.96
N LYS A 176 -14.16 -13.71 -20.61
CA LYS A 176 -13.01 -14.06 -21.45
C LYS A 176 -13.47 -14.24 -22.90
N ILE A 177 -12.60 -13.92 -23.85
CA ILE A 177 -12.78 -14.27 -25.27
C ILE A 177 -11.65 -15.24 -25.66
N GLY A 178 -11.98 -16.54 -25.77
CA GLY A 178 -10.95 -17.58 -25.81
C GLY A 178 -10.03 -17.52 -24.58
N ASP A 179 -8.71 -17.50 -24.79
CA ASP A 179 -7.71 -17.41 -23.71
C ASP A 179 -7.41 -15.98 -23.24
N HIS A 180 -7.99 -14.97 -23.87
CA HIS A 180 -7.73 -13.57 -23.54
C HIS A 180 -8.74 -13.01 -22.53
N LEU A 181 -8.22 -12.37 -21.48
CA LEU A 181 -9.02 -11.59 -20.54
C LEU A 181 -9.44 -10.27 -21.19
N LEU A 182 -10.73 -9.96 -21.19
CA LEU A 182 -11.21 -8.67 -21.66
C LEU A 182 -10.91 -7.59 -20.60
N GLN A 183 -10.19 -6.54 -20.99
CA GLN A 183 -9.96 -5.38 -20.13
C GLN A 183 -11.31 -4.67 -19.88
N ALA A 184 -11.62 -4.34 -18.63
CA ALA A 184 -12.93 -3.84 -18.18
C ALA A 184 -13.35 -2.47 -18.76
N GLN A 185 -12.60 -1.90 -19.72
CA GLN A 185 -13.00 -0.71 -20.47
C GLN A 185 -13.89 -1.14 -21.64
N ILE A 186 -15.15 -1.44 -21.34
CA ILE A 186 -16.14 -1.73 -22.37
C ILE A 186 -16.55 -0.38 -22.99
N PHE A 187 -16.19 -0.16 -24.25
CA PHE A 187 -16.90 0.78 -25.12
C PHE A 187 -18.32 0.22 -25.29
N MET A 188 -19.28 0.71 -24.49
CA MET A 188 -20.67 0.27 -24.64
C MET A 188 -21.28 0.95 -25.87
N PRO A 189 -21.62 0.22 -26.95
CA PRO A 189 -22.58 0.75 -27.91
C PRO A 189 -23.89 0.95 -27.15
N GLN A 190 -24.54 2.12 -27.34
CA GLN A 190 -25.68 2.58 -26.53
C GLN A 190 -26.92 1.67 -26.50
N ASN A 191 -26.89 0.51 -27.19
CA ASN A 191 -28.06 -0.30 -27.47
C ASN A 191 -27.97 -1.77 -26.97
N ILE A 192 -26.96 -2.14 -26.18
CA ILE A 192 -26.79 -3.52 -25.68
C ILE A 192 -26.48 -3.53 -24.18
N SER A 193 -27.22 -4.33 -23.41
CA SER A 193 -27.04 -4.50 -21.97
C SER A 193 -25.88 -5.46 -21.64
N ILE A 194 -25.15 -5.17 -20.54
CA ILE A 194 -23.97 -5.91 -20.05
C ILE A 194 -24.23 -7.44 -19.94
N ILE A 195 -25.46 -7.81 -19.57
CA ILE A 195 -25.87 -9.19 -19.31
C ILE A 195 -25.84 -10.02 -20.61
N HIS A 196 -26.14 -9.41 -21.76
CA HIS A 196 -26.10 -10.11 -23.05
C HIS A 196 -24.66 -10.36 -23.52
N ILE A 197 -23.73 -9.43 -23.29
CA ILE A 197 -22.33 -9.56 -23.73
C ILE A 197 -21.62 -10.68 -22.97
N CYS A 198 -21.79 -10.74 -21.64
CA CYS A 198 -21.17 -11.80 -20.83
C CYS A 198 -21.82 -13.17 -21.02
N ARG A 199 -23.02 -13.28 -21.63
CA ARG A 199 -23.61 -14.57 -22.00
C ARG A 199 -22.90 -15.22 -23.19
N TYR A 200 -22.27 -14.43 -24.08
CA TYR A 200 -21.48 -14.91 -25.22
C TYR A 200 -20.02 -15.25 -24.85
N CYS A 201 -19.52 -14.77 -23.71
CA CYS A 201 -18.15 -15.02 -23.21
C CYS A 201 -18.09 -16.14 -22.14
N ASN A 202 -19.13 -16.96 -22.04
CA ASN A 202 -19.28 -17.93 -20.96
C ASN A 202 -18.93 -19.35 -21.45
N GLU A 203 -17.66 -19.59 -21.76
CA GLU A 203 -17.14 -20.96 -21.70
C GLU A 203 -16.73 -21.24 -20.25
N GLY A 204 -17.49 -22.11 -19.60
CA GLY A 204 -17.15 -22.66 -18.30
C GLY A 204 -16.04 -23.68 -18.47
N PHE A 205 -14.96 -23.53 -17.71
CA PHE A 205 -14.02 -24.62 -17.49
C PHE A 205 -14.36 -25.30 -16.15
N MET A 206 -14.58 -26.61 -16.24
CA MET A 206 -14.41 -27.58 -15.15
C MET A 206 -12.99 -27.52 -14.60
#